data_AF-A0A442IF58-F1
#
_entry.id   AF-A0A442IF58-F1
#
_cell.length_a   1.000
_cell.length_b   1.000
_cell.length_c   1.000
_cell.angle_alpha   90.00
_cell.angle_beta   90.00
_cell.angle_gamma   90.00
#
_symmetry.space_group_name_H-M   'P 1'
#
loop_
_entity.id
_entity.type
_entity.pdbx_description
1 polymer ?
#
loop_
_entity_poly.entity_id
_entity_poly.type
_entity_poly.pdbx_seq_one_letter_code
_entity_poly.pdbx_strand_id
1 'polypeptide(L)' 'MSKKYDVTIVETLIHTFTVDVEPDEDPNDAAGEAFVQAEKFEQLENYSSFVADRKVENATAQ' A
#
# COMPACT_ATOMS: atom_id res chain seq x y z
N MET A 1 2.31 -17.89 31.94
CA MET A 1 1.53 -16.64 31.90
C MET A 1 1.93 -15.89 30.63
N SER A 2 1.04 -15.72 29.65
CA SER A 2 1.31 -14.85 28.49
C SER A 2 1.08 -13.38 28.88
N LYS A 3 1.90 -12.49 28.36
CA LYS A 3 1.78 -11.04 28.53
C LYS A 3 1.15 -10.44 27.27
N LYS A 4 0.29 -9.42 27.43
CA LYS A 4 -0.34 -8.69 26.32
C LYS A 4 0.39 -7.36 26.09
N TYR A 5 0.48 -6.94 24.84
CA TYR A 5 1.11 -5.69 24.43
C TYR A 5 0.27 -5.02 23.35
N ASP A 6 0.17 -3.70 23.40
CA ASP A 6 -0.27 -2.86 22.28
C ASP A 6 0.95 -2.57 21.40
N VAL A 7 0.85 -2.89 20.11
CA VAL A 7 1.98 -2.81 19.16
C VAL A 7 1.58 -1.93 17.97
N THR A 8 2.46 -1.00 17.60
CA THR A 8 2.36 -0.20 16.38
C THR A 8 3.41 -0.65 15.39
N ILE A 9 2.99 -1.04 14.19
CA ILE A 9 3.86 -1.41 13.08
C ILE A 9 3.70 -0.35 12.00
N VAL A 10 4.83 0.15 11.50
CA VAL A 10 4.88 1.03 10.35
C VAL A 10 5.52 0.25 9.21
N GLU A 11 4.84 0.24 8.06
CA GLU A 11 5.26 -0.46 6.87
C GLU A 11 5.38 0.50 5.70
N THR A 12 6.38 0.26 4.85
CA THR A 12 6.44 0.84 3.52
C THR A 12 6.00 -0.22 2.53
N LEU A 13 4.88 0.02 1.86
CA LEU A 13 4.35 -0.85 0.81
C LEU A 13 4.74 -0.31 -0.56
N ILE A 14 5.16 -1.21 -1.44
CA ILE A 14 5.34 -0.92 -2.87
C ILE A 14 4.22 -1.61 -3.62
N HIS A 15 3.50 -0.83 -4.42
CA HIS A 15 2.41 -1.29 -5.28
C HIS A 15 2.87 -1.23 -6.74
N THR A 16 2.61 -2.31 -7.47
CA THR A 16 2.88 -2.40 -8.90
C THR A 16 1.60 -2.82 -9.59
N PHE A 17 1.16 -2.06 -10.60
CA PHE A 17 -0.03 -2.32 -11.39
C PHE A 17 0.09 -1.65 -12.76
N THR A 18 -0.83 -1.98 -13.66
CA THR A 18 -0.94 -1.39 -14.99
C THR A 18 -2.08 -0.37 -15.00
N VAL A 19 -1.86 0.76 -15.69
CA VAL A 19 -2.89 1.76 -15.97
C VAL A 19 -2.96 2.03 -17.45
N ASP A 20 -4.18 2.20 -17.94
CA ASP A 20 -4.44 2.81 -19.23
C ASP A 20 -4.27 4.33 -19.09
N VAL A 21 -3.48 4.92 -19.99
CA VAL A 21 -3.18 6.36 -19.98
C VAL A 21 -3.62 6.94 -21.32
N GLU A 22 -4.35 8.05 -21.28
CA GLU A 22 -4.73 8.75 -22.52
C GLU A 22 -3.51 9.40 -23.20
N PRO A 23 -3.51 9.61 -24.52
CA PRO A 23 -2.32 10.07 -25.27
C PRO A 23 -1.69 11.39 -24.79
N ASP A 24 -2.47 12.25 -24.13
CA ASP A 24 -2.06 13.57 -23.64
C ASP A 24 -1.99 13.64 -22.09
N GLU A 25 -2.15 12.51 -21.41
CA GLU A 25 -2.17 12.40 -19.94
C GLU A 25 -0.79 11.98 -19.38
N ASP A 26 -0.41 12.50 -18.21
CA ASP A 26 0.81 12.07 -17.52
C ASP A 26 0.55 10.71 -16.81
N PRO A 27 1.38 9.67 -17.06
CA PRO A 27 1.19 8.37 -16.44
C PRO A 27 1.25 8.37 -14.90
N ASN A 28 1.95 9.32 -14.27
CA ASN A 28 2.02 9.38 -12.81
C ASN A 28 0.70 9.91 -12.23
N ASP A 29 0.07 10.87 -12.90
CA ASP A 29 -1.23 11.41 -12.51
C ASP A 29 -2.31 10.34 -12.68
N ALA A 30 -2.35 9.67 -13.84
CA ALA A 30 -3.25 8.54 -14.12
C ALA A 30 -3.09 7.40 -13.09
N ALA A 31 -1.83 7.04 -12.77
CA ALA A 31 -1.54 6.03 -11.75
C ALA A 31 -2.00 6.47 -10.35
N GLY A 32 -1.77 7.73 -9.97
CA GLY A 32 -2.22 8.27 -8.70
C GLY A 32 -3.74 8.26 -8.56
N GLU A 33 -4.46 8.67 -9.61
CA GLU A 33 -5.92 8.67 -9.63
C GLU A 33 -6.49 7.25 -9.57
N ALA A 34 -6.00 6.34 -10.43
CA ALA A 34 -6.44 4.95 -10.44
C ALA A 34 -6.21 4.28 -9.07
N PHE A 35 -5.07 4.57 -8.44
CA PHE A 35 -4.76 4.02 -7.12
C PHE A 35 -5.69 4.54 -6.02
N VAL A 36 -6.03 5.84 -6.04
CA VAL A 36 -6.92 6.44 -5.02
C VAL A 36 -8.39 6.04 -5.24
N GLN A 37 -8.83 5.90 -6.48
CA GLN A 37 -10.22 5.59 -6.82
C GLN A 37 -10.57 4.11 -6.67
N ALA A 38 -9.57 3.22 -6.69
CA ALA A 38 -9.80 1.78 -6.52
C ALA A 38 -10.43 1.47 -5.16
N GLU A 39 -11.64 0.90 -5.17
CA GLU A 39 -12.29 0.41 -3.93
C GLU A 39 -11.50 -0.75 -3.31
N LYS A 40 -10.83 -1.54 -4.16
CA LYS A 40 -9.93 -2.64 -3.79
C LYS A 40 -8.76 -2.69 -4.77
N PHE A 41 -7.53 -2.59 -4.27
CA PHE A 41 -6.35 -2.56 -5.12
C PHE A 41 -6.17 -3.83 -5.95
N GLU A 42 -6.69 -4.98 -5.49
CA GLU A 42 -6.64 -6.24 -6.23
C GLU A 42 -7.46 -6.22 -7.54
N GLN A 43 -8.28 -5.20 -7.75
CA GLN A 43 -9.01 -4.99 -9.01
C GLN A 43 -8.17 -4.24 -10.06
N LEU A 44 -7.04 -3.63 -9.67
CA LEU A 44 -6.13 -3.00 -10.61
C LEU A 44 -5.42 -4.09 -11.45
N GLU A 45 -5.23 -3.81 -12.74
CA GLU A 45 -4.67 -4.79 -13.65
C GLU A 45 -3.22 -5.13 -13.30
N ASN A 46 -2.88 -6.43 -13.30
CA ASN A 46 -1.56 -6.95 -12.93
C ASN A 46 -1.07 -6.48 -11.55
N TYR A 47 -2.01 -6.21 -10.63
CA TYR A 47 -1.67 -5.71 -9.31
C TYR A 47 -0.86 -6.70 -8.49
N SER A 48 0.21 -6.20 -7.89
CA SER A 48 0.97 -6.86 -6.85
C SER A 48 1.41 -5.84 -5.80
N SER A 49 1.62 -6.31 -4.58
CA SER A 49 2.23 -5.50 -3.53
C SER A 49 3.25 -6.30 -2.75
N PHE A 50 4.27 -5.61 -2.25
CA PHE A 50 5.20 -6.19 -1.30
C PHE A 50 5.63 -5.17 -0.25
N VAL A 51 5.97 -5.68 0.93
CA VAL A 51 6.50 -4.87 2.03
C VAL A 51 7.98 -4.64 1.78
N ALA A 52 8.36 -3.40 1.52
CA ALA A 52 9.74 -3.00 1.30
C ALA A 52 10.49 -2.80 2.62
N ASP A 53 9.80 -2.23 3.61
CA ASP A 53 10.32 -2.03 4.96
C ASP A 53 9.21 -2.24 6.00
N ARG A 54 9.59 -2.77 7.15
CA ARG A 54 8.71 -2.97 8.30
C ARG A 54 9.48 -2.71 9.58
N LYS A 55 8.96 -1.80 10.39
CA LYS A 55 9.48 -1.54 11.73
C LYS A 55 8.37 -1.59 12.77
N VAL A 56 8.71 -2.09 13.95
CA VAL A 56 7.88 -1.90 15.15
C VAL A 56 8.22 -0.54 15.72
N GLU A 57 7.27 0.38 15.69
CA GLU A 57 7.44 1.73 16.22
C GLU A 57 7.24 1.77 17.73
N ASN A 58 6.28 1.00 18.25
CA ASN A 58 5.98 0.94 19.67
C ASN A 58 5.50 -0.46 20.09
N ALA A 59 5.82 -0.85 21.32
CA ALA A 59 5.29 -2.01 22.02
C ALA A 59 5.11 -1.68 23.50
N THR A 60 3.87 -1.45 23.94
CA THR A 60 3.53 -1.06 25.32
C THR A 60 2.77 -2.20 26.01
N ALA A 61 3.13 -2.56 27.24
CA ALA A 61 2.43 -3.63 27.97
C ALA A 61 1.02 -3.17 28.39
N GLN A 62 0.05 -4.10 28.31
CA GLN A 62 -1.31 -3.91 28.85
C GLN A 62 -1.40 -4.31 30.32
#